data_AF-W1X8A1-F1
#
_entry.id   AF-W1X8A1-F1
#
_cell.length_a   1.000
_cell.length_b   1.000
_cell.length_c   1.000
_cell.angle_alpha   90.00
_cell.angle_beta   90.00
_cell.angle_gamma   90.00
#
_symmetry.space_group_name_H-M   'P 1'
#
loop_
_entity.id
_entity.type
_entity.pdbx_description
1 polymer ?
#
loop_
_entity_poly.entity_id
_entity_poly.type
_entity_poly.pdbx_seq_one_letter_code
_entity_poly.pdbx_strand_id
1 'polypeptide(L)'
;AWDMDTQLAWAKLRTTVGWDHISDYTRHDHDIWYTELSCTYGDITGRCTRGGLGHISQAVDNYTFKTRLDWQKFTVGNVSHQPYFGAEYIYSDAWTERHNQSESYVINAAGKKTNHTIYHKGKGSLGIDNYTLYMADRISWRNVSLMPGVRYDYDNYLSNHNISPRFMTEWDIFADQTSMITAGYNR
;
A
#
# COMPACT_ATOMS: atom_id res chain seq x y z
N ALA A 1 -4.81 -14.49 5.63
CA ALA A 1 -6.15 -14.08 5.20
C ALA A 1 -7.10 -15.27 5.27
N TRP A 2 -8.37 -15.00 5.49
CA TRP A 2 -9.46 -15.98 5.48
C TRP A 2 -10.43 -15.61 4.38
N ASP A 3 -10.70 -16.56 3.50
CA ASP A 3 -11.61 -16.41 2.37
C ASP A 3 -12.83 -17.31 2.57
N MET A 4 -14.01 -16.75 2.32
CA MET A 4 -15.28 -17.45 2.39
C MET A 4 -16.09 -17.19 1.13
N ASP A 5 -16.40 -18.26 0.42
CA ASP A 5 -17.29 -18.24 -0.74
C ASP A 5 -18.67 -18.74 -0.33
N THR A 6 -19.71 -17.93 -0.59
CA THR A 6 -21.11 -18.29 -0.41
C THR A 6 -21.81 -18.32 -1.77
N GLN A 7 -22.27 -19.50 -2.17
CA GLN A 7 -23.03 -19.66 -3.39
C GLN A 7 -24.51 -19.34 -3.12
N LEU A 8 -25.03 -18.31 -3.79
CA LEU A 8 -26.46 -17.98 -3.82
C LEU A 8 -27.08 -18.55 -5.10
N ALA A 9 -28.41 -18.65 -5.13
CA ALA A 9 -29.13 -19.13 -6.30
C ALA A 9 -28.90 -18.25 -7.55
N TRP A 10 -28.65 -16.96 -7.34
CA TRP A 10 -28.55 -15.93 -8.39
C TRP A 10 -27.17 -15.24 -8.47
N ALA A 11 -26.26 -15.53 -7.54
CA ALA A 11 -24.93 -14.91 -7.48
C ALA A 11 -23.94 -15.76 -6.66
N LYS A 12 -22.66 -15.39 -6.72
CA LYS A 12 -21.61 -15.88 -5.82
C LYS A 12 -21.08 -14.71 -5.01
N LEU A 13 -21.20 -14.79 -3.69
CA LEU A 13 -20.62 -13.82 -2.75
C LEU A 13 -19.28 -14.35 -2.26
N ARG A 14 -18.22 -13.54 -2.36
CA ARG A 14 -16.90 -13.81 -1.81
C ARG A 14 -16.61 -12.79 -0.73
N THR A 15 -16.17 -13.26 0.43
CA THR A 15 -15.77 -12.42 1.55
C THR A 15 -14.35 -12.77 1.93
N THR A 16 -13.49 -11.76 2.09
CA THR A 16 -12.10 -11.91 2.53
C THR A 16 -11.88 -11.06 3.77
N VAL A 17 -11.32 -11.66 4.81
CA VAL A 17 -10.82 -10.97 6.00
C VAL A 17 -9.32 -11.20 6.10
N GLY A 18 -8.53 -10.16 6.26
CA GLY A 18 -7.09 -10.24 6.26
C GLY A 18 -6.45 -9.35 7.31
N TRP A 19 -5.28 -9.77 7.76
CA TRP A 19 -4.32 -8.93 8.46
C TRP A 19 -2.95 -9.12 7.82
N ASP A 20 -2.23 -8.03 7.63
CA ASP A 20 -0.84 -8.02 7.19
C ASP A 20 -0.04 -6.98 7.97
N HIS A 21 1.24 -7.30 8.16
CA HIS A 21 2.19 -6.47 8.89
C HIS A 21 3.43 -6.29 8.03
N ILE A 22 3.82 -5.04 7.81
CA ILE A 22 5.02 -4.66 7.07
C ILE A 22 5.85 -3.77 7.97
N SER A 23 7.10 -4.13 8.23
CA SER A 23 8.00 -3.36 9.07
C SER A 23 9.41 -3.27 8.51
N ASP A 24 10.09 -2.21 8.90
CA ASP A 24 11.49 -1.94 8.60
C ASP A 24 12.17 -1.30 9.83
N TYR A 25 13.46 -1.56 10.01
CA TYR A 25 14.22 -1.02 11.14
C TYR A 25 15.69 -0.77 10.78
N THR A 26 16.26 0.25 11.42
CA THR A 26 17.69 0.54 11.40
C THR A 26 18.21 0.51 12.83
N ARG A 27 19.22 -0.32 13.10
CA ARG A 27 19.80 -0.49 14.42
C ARG A 27 21.32 -0.40 14.37
N HIS A 28 21.87 0.38 15.30
CA HIS A 28 23.29 0.41 15.61
C HIS A 28 23.53 -0.09 17.04
N ASP A 29 24.71 -0.66 17.29
CA ASP A 29 25.11 -1.10 18.64
C ASP A 29 25.43 0.07 19.59
N HIS A 30 25.47 1.29 19.07
CA HIS A 30 25.80 2.51 19.79
C HIS A 30 24.70 3.56 19.63
N ASP A 31 24.47 4.31 20.70
CA ASP A 31 23.49 5.41 20.77
C ASP A 31 24.16 6.78 20.61
N ILE A 32 25.48 6.82 20.47
CA ILE A 32 26.24 8.04 20.29
C ILE A 32 27.05 7.93 19.00
N TRP A 33 26.88 8.93 18.13
CA TRP A 33 27.66 9.10 16.91
C TRP A 33 28.53 10.34 17.04
N TYR A 34 29.85 10.21 17.07
CA TYR A 34 30.72 11.36 17.27
C TYR A 34 31.92 11.38 16.35
N THR A 35 32.36 12.60 16.05
CA THR A 35 33.60 12.84 15.30
C THR A 35 34.64 13.47 16.22
N GLU A 36 35.76 12.78 16.40
CA GLU A 36 36.94 13.30 17.06
C GLU A 36 37.73 14.15 16.07
N LEU A 37 38.08 15.39 16.45
CA LEU A 37 38.89 16.28 15.60
C LEU A 37 40.35 15.84 15.47
N SER A 38 40.83 15.08 16.44
CA SER A 38 42.18 14.52 16.46
C SER A 38 42.12 13.13 17.05
N CYS A 39 42.27 12.13 16.18
CA CYS A 39 42.45 10.73 16.56
C CYS A 39 43.75 10.22 15.92
N THR A 40 44.39 9.26 16.57
CA THR A 40 45.59 8.59 16.05
C THR A 40 45.28 7.12 15.82
N TYR A 41 45.58 6.64 14.61
CA TYR A 41 45.51 5.22 14.26
C TYR A 41 46.81 4.82 13.57
N GLY A 42 47.68 4.14 14.31
CA GLY A 42 49.08 3.97 13.88
C GLY A 42 49.77 5.32 13.75
N ASP A 43 50.43 5.57 12.62
CA ASP A 43 51.16 6.82 12.36
C ASP A 43 50.31 7.94 11.75
N ILE A 44 49.01 7.69 11.50
CA ILE A 44 48.12 8.66 10.86
C ILE A 44 47.32 9.40 11.94
N THR A 45 47.40 10.73 11.91
CA THR A 45 46.57 11.62 12.72
C THR A 45 45.55 12.33 11.83
N GLY A 46 44.28 12.29 12.21
CA GLY A 46 43.21 12.90 11.43
C GLY A 46 41.91 13.00 12.21
N ARG A 47 40.80 13.12 11.48
CA ARG A 47 39.45 13.08 12.05
C ARG A 47 38.92 11.66 12.00
N CYS A 48 38.40 11.16 13.11
CA CYS A 48 37.74 9.86 13.17
C CYS A 48 36.29 10.03 13.53
N THR A 49 35.41 9.31 12.83
CA THR A 49 33.99 9.22 13.18
C THR A 49 33.69 7.81 13.66
N ARG A 50 32.99 7.70 14.79
CA ARG A 50 32.70 6.41 15.45
C ARG A 50 31.28 6.40 16.01
N GLY A 51 30.76 5.20 16.21
CA GLY A 51 29.51 4.95 16.92
C GLY A 51 28.31 4.76 15.99
N GLY A 52 27.14 5.21 16.42
CA GLY A 52 25.86 4.89 15.81
C GLY A 52 24.73 5.73 16.39
N LEU A 53 23.59 5.76 15.69
CA LEU A 53 22.42 6.56 16.08
C LEU A 53 21.27 5.70 16.62
N GLY A 54 21.62 4.67 17.38
CA GLY A 54 20.69 3.81 18.12
C GLY A 54 19.75 3.01 17.23
N HIS A 55 18.49 2.91 17.65
CA HIS A 55 17.49 2.04 17.04
C HIS A 55 16.21 2.79 16.67
N ILE A 56 15.85 2.72 15.39
CA ILE A 56 14.60 3.26 14.84
C ILE A 56 13.87 2.16 14.07
N SER A 57 12.54 2.19 14.09
CA SER A 57 11.70 1.28 13.31
C SER A 57 10.45 1.98 12.82
N GLN A 58 9.91 1.48 11.73
CA GLN A 58 8.62 1.89 11.16
C GLN A 58 7.83 0.64 10.78
N ALA A 59 6.51 0.70 10.93
CA ALA A 59 5.65 -0.38 10.45
C ALA A 59 4.27 0.13 10.06
N VAL A 60 3.56 -0.71 9.32
CA VAL A 60 2.14 -0.58 9.00
C VAL A 60 1.46 -1.92 9.23
N ASP A 61 0.37 -1.88 10.00
CA ASP A 61 -0.54 -3.00 10.21
C ASP A 61 -1.84 -2.74 9.44
N ASN A 62 -2.15 -3.57 8.45
CA ASN A 62 -3.36 -3.44 7.65
C ASN A 62 -4.39 -4.50 8.06
N TYR A 63 -5.63 -4.07 8.26
CA TYR A 63 -6.78 -4.91 8.56
C TYR A 63 -7.76 -4.79 7.41
N THR A 64 -7.89 -5.85 6.64
CA THR A 64 -8.62 -5.87 5.37
C THR A 64 -9.94 -6.60 5.51
N PHE A 65 -11.02 -5.98 5.04
CA PHE A 65 -12.32 -6.60 4.84
C PHE A 65 -12.78 -6.34 3.40
N LYS A 66 -12.99 -7.40 2.62
CA LYS A 66 -13.44 -7.30 1.22
C LYS A 66 -14.66 -8.16 1.01
N THR A 67 -15.59 -7.65 0.23
CA THR A 67 -16.74 -8.41 -0.27
C THR A 67 -16.88 -8.19 -1.76
N ARG A 68 -17.19 -9.25 -2.48
CA ARG A 68 -17.47 -9.21 -3.92
C ARG A 68 -18.64 -10.10 -4.25
N LEU A 69 -19.63 -9.55 -4.94
CA LEU A 69 -20.81 -10.23 -5.41
C LEU A 69 -20.71 -10.37 -6.94
N ASP A 70 -20.49 -11.59 -7.42
CA ASP A 70 -20.51 -11.93 -8.84
C ASP A 70 -21.91 -12.44 -9.20
N TRP A 71 -22.68 -11.68 -9.99
CA TRP A 71 -24.02 -12.10 -10.42
C TRP A 71 -23.93 -13.21 -11.47
N GLN A 72 -24.90 -14.13 -11.47
CA GLN A 72 -25.01 -15.10 -12.56
C GLN A 72 -25.30 -14.42 -13.90
N LYS A 73 -24.81 -15.02 -14.98
CA LYS A 73 -25.05 -14.52 -16.33
C LYS A 73 -26.55 -14.57 -16.65
N PHE A 74 -27.09 -13.47 -17.15
CA PHE A 74 -28.46 -13.40 -17.64
C PHE A 74 -28.51 -12.74 -19.02
N THR A 75 -29.68 -12.76 -19.65
CA THR A 75 -29.87 -12.23 -21.00
C THR A 75 -31.04 -11.25 -21.00
N VAL A 76 -30.85 -10.11 -21.65
CA VAL A 76 -31.89 -9.12 -21.93
C VAL A 76 -31.98 -8.97 -23.44
N GLY A 77 -33.00 -9.58 -24.05
CA GLY A 77 -33.11 -9.66 -25.51
C GLY A 77 -31.97 -10.47 -26.13
N ASN A 78 -31.15 -9.83 -26.96
CA ASN A 78 -29.99 -10.44 -27.62
C ASN A 78 -28.66 -10.17 -26.92
N VAL A 79 -28.70 -9.48 -25.78
CA VAL A 79 -27.51 -9.03 -25.05
C VAL A 79 -27.40 -9.83 -23.77
N SER A 80 -26.22 -10.39 -23.51
CA SER A 80 -25.95 -11.08 -22.26
C SER A 80 -25.17 -10.20 -21.31
N HIS A 81 -25.54 -10.25 -20.03
CA HIS A 81 -25.00 -9.44 -18.94
C HIS A 81 -24.46 -10.33 -17.84
N GLN A 82 -23.39 -9.89 -17.18
CA GLN A 82 -22.80 -10.56 -16.02
C GLN A 82 -22.18 -9.50 -15.10
N PRO A 83 -23.01 -8.79 -14.32
CA PRO A 83 -22.55 -7.74 -13.44
C PRO A 83 -21.85 -8.29 -12.21
N TYR A 84 -20.90 -7.53 -11.68
CA TYR A 84 -20.30 -7.76 -10.38
C TYR A 84 -20.12 -6.46 -9.61
N PHE A 85 -20.21 -6.58 -8.29
CA PHE A 85 -20.11 -5.48 -7.34
C PHE A 85 -19.08 -5.86 -6.28
N GLY A 86 -18.36 -4.87 -5.76
CA GLY A 86 -17.48 -5.11 -4.62
C GLY A 86 -17.36 -3.90 -3.72
N ALA A 87 -17.11 -4.21 -2.46
CA ALA A 87 -16.86 -3.26 -1.40
C ALA A 87 -15.63 -3.71 -0.60
N GLU A 88 -14.71 -2.80 -0.35
CA GLU A 88 -13.50 -3.05 0.41
C GLU A 88 -13.34 -1.98 1.49
N TYR A 89 -12.93 -2.41 2.68
CA TYR A 89 -12.53 -1.57 3.79
C TYR A 89 -11.16 -2.04 4.27
N ILE A 90 -10.22 -1.11 4.39
CA ILE A 90 -8.88 -1.36 4.92
C ILE A 90 -8.57 -0.32 5.97
N TYR A 91 -8.43 -0.75 7.22
CA TYR A 91 -7.88 0.07 8.29
C TYR A 91 -6.36 -0.15 8.35
N SER A 92 -5.58 0.92 8.27
CA SER A 92 -4.12 0.89 8.33
C SER A 92 -3.63 1.63 9.56
N ASP A 93 -2.96 0.95 10.48
CA ASP A 93 -2.25 1.57 11.60
C ASP A 93 -0.77 1.71 11.26
N ALA A 94 -0.36 2.92 10.90
CA ALA A 94 1.01 3.24 10.51
C ALA A 94 1.75 3.93 11.64
N TRP A 95 2.96 3.51 11.96
CA TRP A 95 3.74 4.11 13.03
C TRP A 95 5.24 4.15 12.74
N THR A 96 5.91 5.12 13.36
CA THR A 96 7.37 5.24 13.41
C THR A 96 7.80 5.44 14.86
N GLU A 97 8.87 4.78 15.25
CA GLU A 97 9.36 4.79 16.63
C GLU A 97 10.89 4.85 16.67
N ARG A 98 11.40 5.78 17.48
CA ARG A 98 12.77 5.78 17.97
C ARG A 98 12.77 5.16 19.35
N HIS A 99 13.42 4.00 19.51
CA HIS A 99 13.35 3.18 20.72
C HIS A 99 14.18 3.73 21.89
N ASN A 100 15.27 4.43 21.56
CA ASN A 100 16.22 5.00 22.50
C ASN A 100 16.65 6.42 22.09
N GLN A 101 16.99 7.24 23.08
CA GLN A 101 17.59 8.54 22.79
C GLN A 101 18.99 8.34 22.25
N SER A 102 19.36 9.08 21.21
CA SER A 102 20.70 9.05 20.62
C SER A 102 21.27 10.45 20.51
N GLU A 103 22.59 10.57 20.42
CA GLU A 103 23.28 11.86 20.34
C GLU A 103 24.28 11.88 19.20
N SER A 104 24.46 13.04 18.57
CA SER A 104 25.58 13.29 17.68
C SER A 104 26.34 14.55 18.04
N TYR A 105 27.67 14.52 17.98
CA TYR A 105 28.50 15.70 18.25
C TYR A 105 29.91 15.58 17.67
N VAL A 106 30.59 16.71 17.55
CA VAL A 106 32.03 16.78 17.31
C VAL A 106 32.72 16.99 18.66
N ILE A 107 33.80 16.26 18.93
CA ILE A 107 34.58 16.39 20.18
C ILE A 107 36.03 16.71 19.86
N ASN A 108 36.60 17.67 20.60
CA ASN A 108 38.02 18.01 20.50
C ASN A 108 38.85 17.23 21.53
N ALA A 109 40.19 17.31 21.43
CA ALA A 109 41.10 16.65 22.36
C ALA A 109 40.95 17.11 23.83
N ALA A 110 40.36 18.29 24.06
CA ALA A 110 40.05 18.81 25.40
C ALA A 110 38.68 18.35 25.94
N GLY A 111 37.97 17.48 25.22
CA GLY A 111 36.66 16.95 25.61
C GLY A 111 35.47 17.89 25.37
N LYS A 112 35.69 19.05 24.74
CA LYS A 112 34.62 20.00 24.41
C LYS A 112 33.78 19.46 23.25
N LYS A 113 32.48 19.27 23.49
CA LYS A 113 31.49 18.91 22.47
C LYS A 113 31.02 20.17 21.73
N THR A 114 30.97 20.11 20.41
CA THR A 114 30.40 21.13 19.52
C THR A 114 29.47 20.47 18.51
N ASN A 115 28.56 21.24 17.89
CA ASN A 115 27.53 20.73 16.96
C ASN A 115 26.73 19.55 17.57
N HIS A 116 26.34 19.68 18.83
CA HIS A 116 25.63 18.62 19.56
C HIS A 116 24.15 18.59 19.18
N THR A 117 23.69 17.46 18.68
CA THR A 117 22.27 17.18 18.36
C THR A 117 21.81 15.99 19.20
N ILE A 118 20.60 16.10 19.76
CA ILE A 118 19.96 15.03 20.53
C ILE A 118 18.74 14.55 19.74
N TYR A 119 18.67 13.25 19.50
CA TYR A 119 17.54 12.57 18.88
C TYR A 119 16.73 11.87 19.96
N HIS A 120 15.62 12.49 20.37
CA HIS A 120 14.81 11.98 21.48
C HIS A 120 14.06 10.70 21.14
N LYS A 121 13.95 9.81 22.13
CA LYS A 121 13.02 8.68 22.10
C LYS A 121 11.59 9.19 21.85
N GLY A 122 10.86 8.55 20.96
CA GLY A 122 9.49 8.95 20.66
C GLY A 122 8.82 8.02 19.66
N LYS A 123 7.48 8.04 19.64
CA LYS A 123 6.64 7.29 18.72
C LYS A 123 5.59 8.22 18.12
N GLY A 124 5.43 8.15 16.80
CA GLY A 124 4.30 8.73 16.08
C GLY A 124 3.47 7.61 15.45
N SER A 125 2.15 7.72 15.53
CA SER A 125 1.21 6.77 14.95
C SER A 125 0.10 7.50 14.20
N LEU A 126 -0.46 6.85 13.20
CA LEU A 126 -1.51 7.36 12.33
C LEU A 126 -2.44 6.19 11.95
N GLY A 127 -3.73 6.33 12.28
CA GLY A 127 -4.78 5.44 11.79
C GLY A 127 -5.38 5.99 10.50
N ILE A 128 -5.45 5.15 9.46
CA ILE A 128 -5.99 5.49 8.15
C ILE A 128 -7.15 4.55 7.81
N ASP A 129 -8.30 5.12 7.44
CA ASP A 129 -9.45 4.39 6.95
C ASP A 129 -9.54 4.52 5.44
N ASN A 130 -9.49 3.39 4.72
CA ASN A 130 -9.63 3.32 3.27
C ASN A 130 -10.91 2.58 2.91
N TYR A 131 -11.74 3.20 2.08
CA TYR A 131 -12.99 2.66 1.59
C TYR A 131 -12.99 2.61 0.07
N THR A 132 -13.38 1.46 -0.47
CA THR A 132 -13.51 1.25 -1.91
C THR A 132 -14.86 0.67 -2.22
N LEU A 133 -15.50 1.19 -3.27
CA LEU A 133 -16.67 0.58 -3.90
C LEU A 133 -16.40 0.43 -5.40
N TYR A 134 -16.82 -0.67 -6.01
CA TYR A 134 -16.76 -0.82 -7.45
C TYR A 134 -17.91 -1.63 -7.99
N MET A 135 -18.26 -1.36 -9.24
CA MET A 135 -19.19 -2.16 -10.02
C MET A 135 -18.77 -2.18 -11.47
N ALA A 136 -19.02 -3.29 -12.14
CA ALA A 136 -18.87 -3.38 -13.59
C ALA A 136 -19.82 -4.44 -14.14
N ASP A 137 -20.08 -4.37 -15.44
CA ASP A 137 -20.88 -5.36 -16.15
C ASP A 137 -20.13 -5.92 -17.34
N ARG A 138 -20.07 -7.25 -17.45
CA ARG A 138 -19.57 -7.91 -18.65
C ARG A 138 -20.75 -8.14 -19.59
N ILE A 139 -20.79 -7.32 -20.63
CA ILE A 139 -21.83 -7.32 -21.63
C ILE A 139 -21.29 -8.03 -22.87
N SER A 140 -22.07 -8.96 -23.43
CA SER A 140 -21.72 -9.66 -24.66
C SER A 140 -22.88 -9.63 -25.63
N TRP A 141 -22.61 -9.19 -26.85
CA TRP A 141 -23.57 -9.14 -27.94
C TRP A 141 -22.90 -9.62 -29.23
N ARG A 142 -23.31 -10.80 -29.70
CA ARG A 142 -22.71 -11.47 -30.87
C ARG A 142 -21.20 -11.61 -30.71
N ASN A 143 -20.42 -10.98 -31.58
CA ASN A 143 -18.97 -10.98 -31.62
C ASN A 143 -18.33 -9.79 -30.89
N VAL A 144 -19.13 -8.99 -30.16
CA VAL A 144 -18.67 -7.83 -29.39
C VAL A 144 -18.83 -8.10 -27.90
N SER A 145 -17.77 -7.84 -27.13
CA SER A 145 -17.76 -7.86 -25.68
C SER A 145 -17.43 -6.47 -25.15
N LEU A 146 -18.18 -6.00 -24.16
CA LEU A 146 -18.03 -4.70 -23.52
C LEU A 146 -17.91 -4.89 -22.01
N MET A 147 -17.09 -4.09 -21.36
CA MET A 147 -16.93 -4.08 -19.92
C MET A 147 -16.85 -2.65 -19.38
N PRO A 148 -17.99 -1.94 -19.30
CA PRO A 148 -18.07 -0.70 -18.52
C PRO A 148 -17.99 -1.01 -17.03
N GLY A 149 -17.27 -0.17 -16.30
CA GLY A 149 -17.14 -0.24 -14.86
C GLY A 149 -16.76 1.10 -14.25
N VAL A 150 -17.00 1.23 -12.96
CA VAL A 150 -16.61 2.39 -12.17
C VAL A 150 -16.12 1.92 -10.81
N ARG A 151 -15.07 2.57 -10.34
CA ARG A 151 -14.54 2.41 -8.99
C ARG A 151 -14.54 3.76 -8.29
N TYR A 152 -14.90 3.73 -7.02
CA TYR A 152 -14.85 4.84 -6.11
C TYR A 152 -13.91 4.48 -4.96
N ASP A 153 -12.96 5.37 -4.66
CA ASP A 153 -12.00 5.23 -3.57
C ASP A 153 -12.04 6.48 -2.70
N TYR A 154 -12.02 6.28 -1.38
CA TYR A 154 -11.91 7.33 -0.38
C TYR A 154 -10.97 6.89 0.75
N ASP A 155 -10.06 7.77 1.13
CA ASP A 155 -9.17 7.60 2.29
C ASP A 155 -9.22 8.85 3.18
N ASN A 156 -9.12 8.69 4.49
CA ASN A 156 -9.12 9.82 5.42
C ASN A 156 -7.74 10.51 5.54
N TYR A 157 -6.67 9.95 4.95
CA TYR A 157 -5.33 10.53 5.00
C TYR A 157 -5.22 11.78 4.12
N LEU A 158 -5.61 11.69 2.85
CA LEU A 158 -5.74 12.83 1.94
C LEU A 158 -7.18 13.36 1.89
N SER A 159 -8.16 12.63 2.44
CA SER A 159 -9.58 13.01 2.44
C SER A 159 -10.13 13.24 1.03
N ASN A 160 -9.61 12.51 0.04
CA ASN A 160 -9.95 12.69 -1.37
C ASN A 160 -11.00 11.67 -1.82
N HIS A 161 -11.97 12.14 -2.60
CA HIS A 161 -12.95 11.31 -3.28
C HIS A 161 -12.50 11.05 -4.72
N ASN A 162 -12.06 9.83 -5.01
CA ASN A 162 -11.54 9.45 -6.32
C ASN A 162 -12.56 8.59 -7.07
N ILE A 163 -12.92 9.00 -8.28
CA ILE A 163 -13.79 8.22 -9.18
C ILE A 163 -12.99 7.80 -10.41
N SER A 164 -12.85 6.49 -10.58
CA SER A 164 -12.10 5.85 -11.67
C SER A 164 -13.04 5.09 -12.61
N PRO A 165 -13.46 5.71 -13.73
CA PRO A 165 -14.15 4.98 -14.79
C PRO A 165 -13.19 4.00 -15.46
N ARG A 166 -13.69 2.81 -15.77
CA ARG A 166 -12.96 1.77 -16.51
C ARG A 166 -13.83 1.26 -17.63
N PHE A 167 -13.30 1.23 -18.83
CA PHE A 167 -13.99 0.72 -20.00
C PHE A 167 -13.05 -0.09 -20.86
N MET A 168 -13.53 -1.26 -21.26
CA MET A 168 -12.86 -2.13 -22.22
C MET A 168 -13.90 -2.63 -23.22
N THR A 169 -13.51 -2.73 -24.49
CA THR A 169 -14.27 -3.38 -25.54
C THR A 169 -13.37 -4.35 -26.29
N GLU A 170 -13.95 -5.45 -26.73
CA GLU A 170 -13.30 -6.46 -27.54
C GLU A 170 -14.25 -6.85 -28.67
N TRP A 171 -13.71 -6.93 -29.89
CA TRP A 171 -14.47 -7.30 -31.08
C TRP A 171 -13.73 -8.39 -31.86
N ASP A 172 -14.39 -9.53 -32.01
CA ASP A 172 -13.98 -10.59 -32.93
C ASP A 172 -14.52 -10.27 -34.34
N ILE A 173 -13.66 -9.80 -35.23
CA ILE A 173 -14.06 -9.24 -36.53
C ILE A 173 -14.80 -10.27 -37.38
N PHE A 174 -14.32 -11.52 -37.36
CA PHE A 174 -14.82 -12.60 -38.22
C PHE A 174 -15.66 -13.64 -37.47
N ALA A 175 -15.84 -13.49 -36.15
CA ALA A 175 -16.57 -14.42 -35.29
C ALA A 175 -16.01 -15.84 -35.27
N ASP A 176 -14.71 -15.98 -35.58
CA ASP A 176 -13.95 -17.23 -35.63
C ASP A 176 -12.71 -17.20 -34.72
N GLN A 177 -12.58 -16.15 -33.89
CA GLN A 177 -11.45 -15.88 -32.99
C GLN A 177 -10.09 -15.71 -33.70
N THR A 178 -10.06 -15.56 -35.03
CA THR A 178 -8.79 -15.38 -35.76
C THR A 178 -8.30 -13.94 -35.75
N SER A 179 -9.21 -12.96 -35.66
CA SER A 179 -8.90 -11.53 -35.67
C SER A 179 -9.69 -10.80 -34.60
N MET A 180 -9.00 -10.47 -33.51
CA MET A 180 -9.59 -9.78 -32.36
C MET A 180 -9.00 -8.38 -32.20
N ILE A 181 -9.85 -7.39 -32.00
CA ILE A 181 -9.46 -6.02 -31.67
C ILE A 181 -9.93 -5.70 -30.25
N THR A 182 -9.01 -5.23 -29.42
CA THR A 182 -9.30 -4.78 -28.06
C THR A 182 -8.97 -3.29 -27.94
N ALA A 183 -9.88 -2.52 -27.35
CA ALA A 183 -9.70 -1.10 -27.06
C ALA A 183 -10.21 -0.78 -25.66
N GLY A 184 -9.72 0.30 -25.04
CA GLY A 184 -10.15 0.67 -23.69
C GLY A 184 -9.73 2.08 -23.28
N TYR A 185 -10.42 2.60 -22.27
CA TYR A 185 -10.14 3.88 -21.62
C TYR A 185 -10.30 3.69 -20.11
N ASN A 186 -9.26 4.01 -19.35
CA ASN A 186 -9.20 3.77 -17.91
C ASN A 186 -8.50 4.94 -17.22
N ARG A 187 -8.89 5.19 -15.96
CA ARG A 187 -8.22 6.12 -15.05
C ARG A 187 -7.87 5.45 -13.73
#